data_AF-A0A4Q3RS64-F1
#
_entry.id   AF-A0A4Q3RS64-F1
#
_cell.length_a   1.000
_cell.length_b   1.000
_cell.length_c   1.000
_cell.angle_alpha   90.00
_cell.angle_beta   90.00
_cell.angle_gamma   90.00
#
_symmetry.space_group_name_H-M   'P 1'
#
loop_
_entity.id
_entity.type
_entity.pdbx_description
1 polymer ?
#
loop_
_entity_poly.entity_id
_entity_poly.type
_entity_poly.pdbx_seq_one_letter_code
_entity_poly.pdbx_strand_id
1 'polypeptide(L)'
;MLAALLATALLLDPGAPLPITFKAAPSPVAPRAAAPPVLTSVAVAVECTARRDGRVENCRVMEETHPGLGFGAAAVALMTDTRVAPGERDVQFARTIQFLP
;
A
#
# COMPACT_ATOMS: atom_id res chain seq x y z
N MET A 1 45.09 66.89 12.61
CA MET A 1 44.18 66.75 13.76
C MET A 1 42.82 67.25 13.33
N LEU A 2 41.73 66.56 13.71
CA LEU A 2 40.33 66.75 13.29
C LEU A 2 40.01 66.22 11.87
N ALA A 3 38.92 65.49 11.60
CA ALA A 3 37.81 65.02 12.42
C ALA A 3 37.24 63.73 11.81
N ALA A 4 36.94 62.75 12.66
CA ALA A 4 36.18 61.56 12.34
C ALA A 4 34.72 61.93 12.05
N LEU A 5 34.18 61.50 10.90
CA LEU A 5 32.76 61.62 10.61
C LEU A 5 32.18 60.26 10.20
N LEU A 6 31.54 59.64 11.19
CA LEU A 6 30.32 58.83 11.16
C LEU A 6 30.17 57.77 10.06
N ALA A 7 30.61 56.55 10.36
CA ALA A 7 30.03 55.33 9.80
C ALA A 7 29.06 54.72 10.83
N THR A 8 27.82 55.22 10.90
CA THR A 8 26.77 54.66 11.79
C THR A 8 25.62 54.00 11.03
N ALA A 9 25.82 53.61 9.77
CA ALA A 9 24.75 53.07 8.93
C ALA A 9 24.70 51.53 8.84
N LEU A 10 25.15 50.77 9.86
CA LEU A 10 25.23 49.30 9.78
C LEU A 10 24.43 48.52 10.84
N LEU A 11 23.46 49.11 11.53
CA LEU A 11 22.73 48.42 12.61
C LEU A 11 21.25 48.11 12.35
N LEU A 12 20.70 48.45 11.19
CA LEU A 12 19.39 47.94 10.79
C LEU A 12 19.59 46.81 9.79
N ASP A 13 19.75 45.60 10.31
CA ASP A 13 19.61 44.36 9.54
C ASP A 13 18.10 44.14 9.31
N PRO A 14 17.56 44.38 8.10
CA PRO A 14 16.11 44.34 7.84
C PRO A 14 15.56 42.91 7.76
N GLY A 15 16.39 41.91 8.12
CA GLY A 15 16.15 40.50 7.82
C GLY A 15 15.87 39.61 9.03
N ALA A 16 15.62 40.14 10.23
CA ALA A 16 15.28 39.29 11.37
C ALA A 16 13.92 38.59 11.13
N PRO A 17 13.87 37.25 10.97
CA PRO A 17 12.60 36.56 10.82
C PRO A 17 11.86 36.63 12.16
N LEU A 18 10.60 37.05 12.11
CA LEU A 18 9.73 37.05 13.29
C LEU A 18 9.58 35.61 13.82
N PRO A 19 9.61 35.39 15.14
CA PRO A 19 9.38 34.07 15.71
C PRO A 19 7.90 33.70 15.51
N ILE A 20 7.61 32.90 14.49
CA ILE A 20 6.26 32.35 14.29
C ILE A 20 6.05 31.25 15.31
N THR A 21 5.30 31.57 16.37
CA THR A 21 4.87 30.59 17.34
C THR A 21 3.61 29.90 16.82
N PHE A 22 3.75 28.67 16.33
CA PHE A 22 2.61 27.82 16.02
C PHE A 22 1.96 27.35 17.32
N LYS A 23 0.86 27.99 17.70
CA LYS A 23 -0.02 27.46 18.74
C LYS A 23 -0.80 26.30 18.12
N ALA A 24 -0.41 25.08 18.46
CA ALA A 24 -1.12 23.88 18.03
C ALA A 24 -2.60 23.99 18.41
N ALA A 25 -3.47 24.06 17.40
CA ALA A 25 -4.89 23.86 17.62
C ALA A 25 -5.11 22.40 18.06
N PRO A 26 -6.03 22.12 19.00
CA PRO A 26 -6.38 20.75 19.33
C PRO A 26 -6.91 20.07 18.06
N SER A 27 -6.24 18.99 17.64
CA SER A 27 -6.76 18.15 16.56
C SER A 27 -8.13 17.61 16.96
N PRO A 28 -9.15 17.67 16.08
CA PRO A 28 -10.41 17.00 16.36
C PRO A 28 -10.11 15.51 16.53
N VAL A 29 -10.40 14.98 17.72
CA VAL A 29 -10.36 13.54 17.96
C VAL A 29 -11.51 12.95 17.15
N ALA A 30 -11.20 12.34 16.01
CA ALA A 30 -12.18 11.58 15.26
C ALA A 30 -12.75 10.48 16.18
N PRO A 31 -14.08 10.24 16.17
CA PRO A 31 -14.63 9.10 16.89
C PRO A 31 -13.94 7.84 16.39
N ARG A 32 -13.52 6.99 17.34
CA ARG A 32 -12.87 5.73 17.01
C ARG A 32 -13.86 4.88 16.22
N ALA A 33 -13.62 4.75 14.92
CA ALA A 33 -14.40 3.85 14.08
C ALA A 33 -14.36 2.45 14.71
N ALA A 34 -15.50 1.76 14.70
CA ALA A 34 -15.55 0.37 15.12
C ALA A 34 -14.53 -0.42 14.30
N ALA A 35 -13.76 -1.29 14.96
CA ALA A 35 -12.85 -2.17 14.25
C ALA A 35 -13.67 -3.06 13.29
N PRO A 36 -13.17 -3.31 12.06
CA PRO A 36 -13.84 -4.23 11.17
C PRO A 36 -13.93 -5.63 11.81
N PRO A 37 -14.96 -6.42 11.49
CA PRO A 37 -15.08 -7.78 12.00
C PRO A 37 -13.87 -8.60 11.55
N VAL A 38 -13.33 -9.42 12.46
CA VAL A 38 -12.27 -10.38 12.14
C VAL A 38 -12.91 -11.56 11.43
N LEU A 39 -12.47 -11.84 10.21
CA LEU A 39 -12.88 -13.03 9.46
C LEU A 39 -12.12 -14.24 10.00
N THR A 40 -12.83 -15.26 10.45
CA THR A 40 -12.24 -16.47 11.06
C THR A 40 -11.63 -17.42 10.06
N SER A 41 -12.15 -17.44 8.82
CA SER A 41 -11.56 -18.17 7.71
C SER A 41 -11.94 -17.50 6.40
N VAL A 42 -10.99 -17.41 5.48
CA VAL A 42 -11.25 -16.96 4.12
C VAL A 42 -10.60 -17.94 3.16
N ALA A 43 -11.39 -18.48 2.24
CA ALA A 43 -10.93 -19.34 1.17
C ALA A 43 -11.39 -18.83 -0.19
N VAL A 44 -10.50 -18.94 -1.17
CA VAL A 44 -10.73 -18.60 -2.58
C VAL A 44 -10.22 -19.72 -3.47
N ALA A 45 -11.10 -20.32 -4.27
CA ALA A 45 -10.71 -21.27 -5.29
C ALA A 45 -10.46 -20.52 -6.61
N VAL A 46 -9.30 -20.74 -7.22
CA VAL A 46 -8.94 -20.21 -8.53
C VAL A 46 -8.61 -21.34 -9.49
N GLU A 47 -8.99 -21.18 -10.76
CA GLU A 47 -8.53 -22.01 -11.86
C GLU A 47 -7.51 -21.23 -12.68
N CYS A 48 -6.35 -21.84 -12.96
CA CYS A 48 -5.25 -21.25 -13.71
C CYS A 48 -4.81 -22.18 -14.83
N THR A 49 -4.03 -21.64 -15.77
CA THR A 49 -3.35 -22.40 -16.83
C THR A 49 -1.84 -22.39 -16.58
N ALA A 50 -1.26 -23.57 -16.39
CA ALA A 50 0.18 -23.76 -16.44
C ALA A 50 0.61 -23.98 -17.90
N ARG A 51 1.44 -23.10 -18.43
CA ARG A 51 2.03 -23.22 -19.76
C ARG A 51 3.11 -24.30 -19.78
N ARG A 52 3.39 -24.85 -20.96
CA ARG A 52 4.47 -25.84 -21.19
C ARG A 52 5.81 -25.46 -20.60
N ASP A 53 6.14 -24.17 -20.62
CA ASP A 53 7.40 -23.63 -20.08
C ASP A 53 7.34 -23.29 -18.58
N GLY A 54 6.27 -23.72 -17.91
CA GLY A 54 6.07 -23.61 -16.48
C GLY A 54 5.51 -22.26 -16.02
N ARG A 55 5.24 -21.28 -16.90
CA ARG A 55 4.56 -20.04 -16.47
C ARG A 55 3.09 -20.32 -16.12
N VAL A 56 2.60 -19.72 -15.03
CA VAL A 56 1.18 -19.75 -14.66
C VAL A 56 0.50 -18.46 -15.10
N GLU A 57 -0.57 -18.58 -15.88
CA GLU A 57 -1.35 -17.47 -16.41
C GLU A 57 -2.85 -17.81 -16.47
N ASN A 58 -3.66 -16.85 -16.91
CA ASN A 58 -5.10 -16.99 -17.11
C ASN A 58 -5.85 -17.49 -15.87
N CYS A 59 -5.41 -17.03 -14.69
CA CYS A 59 -6.04 -17.34 -13.41
C CYS A 59 -7.39 -16.62 -13.28
N ARG A 60 -8.44 -17.35 -12.90
CA ARG A 60 -9.78 -16.80 -12.62
C ARG A 60 -10.38 -17.41 -11.35
N VAL A 61 -11.15 -16.59 -10.64
CA VAL A 61 -11.86 -17.00 -9.41
C VAL A 61 -13.03 -17.89 -9.77
N MET A 62 -13.10 -19.06 -9.12
CA MET A 62 -14.19 -20.03 -9.25
C MET A 62 -15.14 -19.97 -8.06
N GLU A 63 -14.62 -19.77 -6.85
CA GLU A 63 -15.41 -19.70 -5.63
C GLU A 63 -14.73 -18.79 -4.61
N GLU A 64 -15.51 -18.03 -3.83
CA GLU A 64 -15.03 -17.25 -2.69
C GLU A 64 -15.99 -17.37 -1.51
N THR A 65 -15.42 -17.54 -0.33
CA THR A 65 -16.17 -17.49 0.95
C THR A 65 -16.75 -16.11 1.26
N HIS A 66 -16.08 -15.03 0.86
CA HIS A 66 -16.46 -13.65 1.17
C HIS A 66 -16.36 -12.73 -0.07
N PRO A 67 -17.32 -12.85 -1.02
CA PRO A 67 -17.28 -12.08 -2.26
C PRO A 67 -17.36 -10.57 -1.99
N GLY A 68 -16.65 -9.79 -2.81
CA GLY A 68 -16.67 -8.32 -2.74
C GLY A 68 -15.70 -7.69 -1.73
N LEU A 69 -14.96 -8.50 -0.95
CA LEU A 69 -13.94 -8.00 -0.02
C LEU A 69 -12.52 -7.94 -0.60
N GLY A 70 -12.36 -8.29 -1.89
CA GLY A 70 -11.08 -8.18 -2.61
C GLY A 70 -10.16 -9.40 -2.53
N PHE A 71 -10.53 -10.44 -1.78
CA PHE A 71 -9.73 -11.68 -1.69
C PHE A 71 -9.56 -12.39 -3.03
N GLY A 72 -10.52 -12.26 -3.94
CA GLY A 72 -10.48 -12.92 -5.24
C GLY A 72 -9.41 -12.35 -6.13
N ALA A 73 -9.34 -11.01 -6.17
CA ALA A 73 -8.27 -10.30 -6.83
C ALA A 73 -6.91 -10.63 -6.21
N ALA A 74 -6.84 -10.72 -4.86
CA ALA A 74 -5.62 -11.10 -4.18
C ALA A 74 -5.19 -12.54 -4.51
N ALA A 75 -6.11 -13.51 -4.53
CA ALA A 75 -5.82 -14.90 -4.86
C ALA A 75 -5.33 -15.06 -6.30
N VAL A 76 -5.93 -14.35 -7.25
CA VAL A 76 -5.45 -14.30 -8.64
C VAL A 76 -4.06 -13.69 -8.71
N ALA A 77 -3.81 -12.58 -8.01
CA ALA A 77 -2.50 -11.93 -7.97
C ALA A 77 -1.41 -12.82 -7.36
N LEU A 78 -1.74 -13.63 -6.36
CA LEU A 78 -0.80 -14.59 -5.75
C LEU A 78 -0.40 -15.73 -6.71
N MET A 79 -1.26 -16.08 -7.67
CA MET A 79 -1.01 -17.17 -8.62
C MET A 79 -0.42 -16.69 -9.95
N THR A 80 -0.78 -15.49 -10.39
CA THR A 80 -0.31 -14.91 -11.65
C THR A 80 1.21 -14.75 -11.62
N ASP A 81 1.88 -15.05 -12.75
CA ASP A 81 3.33 -14.97 -12.92
C ASP A 81 4.17 -15.90 -12.03
N THR A 82 3.53 -16.81 -11.30
CA THR A 82 4.23 -17.90 -10.61
C THR A 82 4.76 -18.93 -11.60
N ARG A 83 5.67 -19.80 -11.13
CA ARG A 83 6.20 -20.90 -11.92
C ARG A 83 5.92 -22.26 -11.31
N VAL A 84 5.70 -23.22 -12.19
CA VAL A 84 5.65 -24.65 -11.90
C VAL A 84 6.72 -25.37 -12.71
N ALA A 85 6.92 -26.66 -12.44
CA ALA A 85 7.76 -27.50 -13.27
C ALA A 85 7.23 -27.48 -14.72
N PRO A 86 8.10 -27.28 -15.74
CA PRO A 86 7.72 -27.39 -17.14
C PRO A 86 7.12 -28.75 -17.48
N GLY A 87 6.25 -28.78 -18.48
CA GLY A 87 5.54 -29.98 -18.90
C GLY A 87 5.42 -30.11 -20.41
N GLU A 88 4.96 -31.27 -20.87
CA GLU A 88 4.86 -31.55 -22.32
C GLU A 88 3.74 -30.77 -23.01
N ARG A 89 2.75 -30.26 -22.28
CA ARG A 89 1.57 -29.53 -22.78
C ARG A 89 1.09 -28.50 -21.76
N ASP A 90 0.23 -27.58 -22.20
CA ASP A 90 -0.47 -26.66 -21.30
C ASP A 90 -1.49 -27.45 -20.45
N VAL A 91 -1.63 -27.09 -19.17
CA VAL A 91 -2.50 -27.80 -18.22
C VAL A 91 -3.33 -26.79 -17.42
N GLN A 92 -4.64 -27.01 -17.38
CA GLN A 92 -5.52 -26.29 -16.45
C GLN A 92 -5.56 -27.00 -15.10
N PHE A 93 -5.53 -26.21 -14.03
CA PHE A 93 -5.59 -26.72 -12.67
C PHE A 93 -6.33 -25.74 -11.76
N ALA A 94 -6.92 -26.26 -10.69
CA ALA A 94 -7.56 -25.47 -9.65
C ALA A 94 -6.78 -25.56 -8.33
N ARG A 95 -6.71 -24.45 -7.59
CA ARG A 95 -6.22 -24.42 -6.20
C ARG A 95 -7.10 -23.55 -5.33
N THR A 96 -7.23 -23.97 -4.08
CA THR A 96 -7.84 -23.16 -3.03
C THR A 96 -6.75 -22.47 -2.23
N ILE A 97 -6.79 -21.15 -2.17
CA ILE A 97 -5.95 -20.32 -1.31
C ILE A 97 -6.71 -20.03 -0.03
N GLN A 98 -6.08 -20.33 1.11
CA GLN A 98 -6.60 -19.99 2.43
C GLN A 98 -5.89 -18.75 2.95
N PHE A 99 -6.65 -17.72 3.32
CA PHE A 99 -6.15 -16.58 4.06
C PHE A 99 -6.47 -16.81 5.53
N LEU A 100 -5.41 -16.97 6.31
CA LEU A 100 -5.46 -17.15 7.75
C LEU A 100 -5.21 -15.79 8.42
N PRO A 101 -5.89 -15.51 9.55
CA PRO A 101 -5.64 -14.30 10.33
C PRO A 101 -4.23 -14.24 10.93
#